data_AF-A0A383DDM8-F1
#
_entry.id   AF-A0A383DDM8-F1
#
_cell.length_a   1.000
_cell.length_b   1.000
_cell.length_c   1.000
_cell.angle_alpha   90.00
_cell.angle_beta   90.00
_cell.angle_gamma   90.00
#
_symmetry.space_group_name_H-M   'P 1'
#
loop_
_entity.id
_entity.type
_entity.pdbx_description
1 polymer ?
#
loop_
_entity_poly.entity_id
_entity_poly.type
_entity_poly.pdbx_seq_one_letter_code
_entity_poly.pdbx_strand_id
1 'polypeptide(L)'
;SAQLLKESLTCQPRAFSPRGNTFNTETAISFQLDKPASATIKVYNVAGHLVRLLAYDRILSEGRNALAWNGRDSDNEIVPTGAYIVAVTIGDRTETKVVSVYNR
;
A
#
# COMPACT_ATOMS: atom_id res chain seq x y z
N SER A 1 -9.60 -15.83 -14.24
CA SER A 1 -9.68 -14.47 -13.67
C SER A 1 -8.32 -13.79 -13.73
N ALA A 2 -8.22 -12.46 -13.65
CA ALA A 2 -6.93 -11.77 -13.53
C ALA A 2 -6.28 -12.07 -12.18
N GLN A 3 -4.96 -12.12 -12.14
CA GLN A 3 -4.22 -12.52 -10.95
C GLN A 3 -3.04 -11.58 -10.70
N LEU A 4 -2.82 -11.31 -9.42
CA LEU A 4 -1.58 -10.73 -8.95
C LEU A 4 -0.47 -11.79 -9.08
N LEU A 5 0.63 -11.46 -9.73
CA LEU A 5 1.75 -12.39 -9.86
C LEU A 5 2.33 -12.69 -8.48
N LYS A 6 2.53 -13.97 -8.18
CA LYS A 6 2.98 -14.46 -6.87
C LYS A 6 4.26 -13.71 -6.44
N GLU A 7 4.26 -13.22 -5.20
CA GLU A 7 5.41 -12.53 -4.57
C GLU A 7 5.82 -11.21 -5.25
N SER A 8 5.01 -10.67 -6.18
CA SER A 8 5.30 -9.39 -6.84
C SER A 8 5.03 -8.17 -5.97
N LEU A 9 4.21 -8.29 -4.91
CA LEU A 9 3.88 -7.16 -4.03
C LEU A 9 5.11 -6.73 -3.21
N THR A 10 5.51 -5.48 -3.39
CA THR A 10 6.61 -4.84 -2.65
C THR A 10 6.19 -3.45 -2.15
N CYS A 11 6.78 -3.03 -1.04
CA CYS A 11 6.66 -1.67 -0.53
C CYS A 11 8.06 -1.13 -0.29
N GLN A 12 8.45 -0.08 -1.01
CA GLN A 12 9.82 0.45 -0.99
C GLN A 12 9.83 1.97 -0.78
N PRO A 13 10.56 2.46 0.24
CA PRO A 13 11.19 1.68 1.31
C PRO A 13 10.14 1.00 2.22
N ARG A 14 10.55 -0.04 2.96
CA ARG A 14 9.68 -0.70 3.95
C ARG A 14 9.52 0.11 5.23
N ALA A 15 10.39 1.09 5.46
CA ALA A 15 10.31 2.05 6.56
C ALA A 15 10.51 3.46 5.99
N PHE A 16 9.66 4.40 6.37
CA PHE A 16 9.66 5.77 5.86
C PHE A 16 9.18 6.76 6.91
N SER A 17 9.50 8.05 6.71
CA SER A 17 9.15 9.13 7.64
C SER A 17 8.38 10.25 6.93
N PRO A 18 7.04 10.29 7.06
CA PRO A 18 6.21 11.35 6.49
C PRO A 18 6.60 12.78 6.91
N ARG A 19 7.24 12.94 8.07
CA ARG A 19 7.69 14.24 8.59
C ARG A 19 9.01 14.73 7.96
N GLY A 20 9.71 13.88 7.22
CA GLY A 20 10.93 14.28 6.49
C GLY A 20 12.19 14.42 7.35
N ASN A 21 12.21 13.87 8.57
CA ASN A 21 13.36 13.91 9.48
C ASN A 21 14.48 12.89 9.14
N THR A 22 14.19 11.85 8.34
CA THR A 22 15.12 10.82 7.81
C THR A 22 14.51 10.16 6.54
N PHE A 23 15.33 9.51 5.70
CA PHE A 23 15.07 9.09 4.31
C PHE A 23 13.62 8.69 3.90
N ASN A 24 13.17 9.22 2.75
CA ASN A 24 11.88 9.02 2.04
C ASN A 24 10.61 9.36 2.87
N THR A 25 9.74 10.19 2.30
CA THR A 25 8.48 10.63 2.94
C THR A 25 7.28 9.74 2.63
N GLU A 26 7.48 8.75 1.77
CA GLU A 26 6.43 7.83 1.31
C GLU A 26 7.01 6.45 1.02
N THR A 27 6.13 5.46 0.89
CA THR A 27 6.44 4.13 0.38
C THR A 27 5.73 3.88 -0.93
N ALA A 28 6.47 3.40 -1.94
CA ALA A 28 5.90 2.95 -3.20
C ALA A 28 5.42 1.50 -3.06
N ILE A 29 4.13 1.28 -3.25
CA ILE A 29 3.44 0.00 -3.26
C ILE A 29 3.42 -0.50 -4.71
N SER A 30 4.31 -1.42 -5.06
CA SER A 30 4.44 -1.98 -6.41
C SER A 30 3.94 -3.43 -6.47
N PHE A 31 3.25 -3.80 -7.54
CA PHE A 31 2.79 -5.17 -7.82
C PHE A 31 2.63 -5.39 -9.32
N GLN A 32 2.48 -6.65 -9.74
CA GLN A 32 2.36 -7.01 -11.16
C GLN A 32 1.05 -7.76 -11.44
N LEU A 33 0.38 -7.36 -12.52
CA LEU A 33 -0.83 -7.99 -13.03
C LEU A 33 -0.53 -8.76 -14.32
N ASP A 34 -1.10 -9.95 -14.44
CA ASP A 34 -1.02 -10.79 -15.66
C ASP A 34 -1.91 -10.29 -16.80
N LYS A 35 -2.90 -9.45 -16.50
CA LYS A 35 -3.79 -8.77 -17.43
C LYS A 35 -4.50 -7.61 -16.75
N PRO A 36 -5.19 -6.71 -17.48
CA PRO A 36 -5.92 -5.62 -16.86
C PRO A 36 -6.97 -6.12 -15.85
N ALA A 37 -7.03 -5.48 -14.69
CA ALA A 37 -7.90 -5.89 -13.59
C ALA A 37 -8.28 -4.72 -12.69
N SER A 38 -9.43 -4.84 -12.02
CA SER A 38 -9.77 -3.97 -10.91
C SER A 38 -8.96 -4.31 -9.67
N ALA A 39 -8.39 -3.28 -9.03
CA ALA A 39 -7.63 -3.39 -7.81
C ALA A 39 -8.20 -2.52 -6.70
N THR A 40 -8.28 -3.09 -5.50
CA THR A 40 -8.53 -2.35 -4.26
C THR A 40 -7.26 -2.36 -3.42
N ILE A 41 -6.76 -1.18 -3.07
CA ILE A 41 -5.56 -1.00 -2.25
C ILE A 41 -5.92 -0.25 -0.98
N LYS A 42 -5.71 -0.91 0.16
CA LYS A 42 -6.04 -0.42 1.50
C LYS A 42 -4.81 -0.47 2.41
N VAL A 43 -4.76 0.44 3.36
CA VAL A 43 -3.78 0.45 4.44
C VAL A 43 -4.52 0.31 5.76
N TYR A 44 -4.05 -0.60 6.61
CA TYR A 44 -4.60 -0.86 7.93
C TYR A 44 -3.55 -0.64 9.01
N ASN A 45 -3.99 -0.34 10.23
CA ASN A 45 -3.15 -0.48 11.41
C ASN A 45 -3.12 -1.95 11.88
N VAL A 46 -2.28 -2.27 12.87
CA VAL A 46 -2.17 -3.65 13.41
C VAL A 46 -3.42 -4.16 14.12
N ALA A 47 -4.33 -3.27 14.52
CA ALA A 47 -5.64 -3.65 15.07
C ALA A 47 -6.66 -4.00 13.97
N GLY A 48 -6.29 -3.87 12.69
CA GLY A 48 -7.17 -4.15 11.55
C GLY A 48 -8.10 -2.99 11.20
N HIS A 49 -7.95 -1.82 11.82
CA HIS A 49 -8.72 -0.63 11.41
C HIS A 49 -8.20 -0.08 10.10
N LEU A 50 -9.11 0.26 9.20
CA LEU A 50 -8.78 0.92 7.94
C LEU A 50 -8.22 2.32 8.23
N VAL A 51 -7.00 2.55 7.78
CA VAL A 51 -6.27 3.82 7.91
C VAL A 51 -6.42 4.67 6.66
N ARG A 52 -6.26 4.04 5.48
CA ARG A 52 -6.33 4.75 4.20
C ARG A 52 -6.84 3.82 3.11
N LEU A 53 -7.75 4.32 2.29
CA LEU A 53 -8.13 3.73 1.01
C LEU A 53 -7.33 4.46 -0.09
N LEU A 54 -6.41 3.76 -0.75
CA LEU A 54 -5.57 4.33 -1.80
C LEU A 54 -6.20 4.19 -3.19
N ALA A 55 -6.94 3.10 -3.39
CA ALA A 55 -7.74 2.86 -4.58
C ALA A 55 -8.87 1.88 -4.25
N TYR A 56 -10.03 2.11 -4.84
CA TYR A 56 -11.20 1.25 -4.75
C TYR A 56 -11.65 0.88 -6.15
N ASP A 57 -11.69 -0.43 -6.43
CA ASP A 57 -12.14 -0.97 -7.72
C ASP A 57 -11.50 -0.27 -8.94
N ARG A 58 -10.23 0.12 -8.82
CA ARG A 58 -9.53 0.89 -9.85
C ARG A 58 -9.02 -0.06 -10.92
N ILE A 59 -9.42 0.16 -12.17
CA ILE A 59 -8.88 -0.57 -13.31
C ILE A 59 -7.41 -0.18 -13.51
N LEU A 60 -6.54 -1.19 -13.48
CA LEU A 60 -5.11 -1.08 -13.70
C LEU A 60 -4.69 -1.95 -14.89
N SER A 61 -3.62 -1.53 -15.57
CA SER A 61 -3.11 -2.21 -16.76
C SER A 61 -2.35 -3.49 -16.42
N GLU A 62 -2.18 -4.36 -17.41
CA GLU A 62 -1.21 -5.45 -17.35
C GLU A 62 0.20 -4.93 -17.03
N GLY A 63 1.00 -5.76 -16.37
CA GLY A 63 2.37 -5.44 -16.03
C GLY A 63 2.49 -4.73 -14.68
N ARG A 64 3.56 -3.95 -14.53
CA ARG A 64 3.93 -3.33 -13.26
C ARG A 64 3.03 -2.13 -12.97
N ASN A 65 2.41 -2.14 -11.79
CA ASN A 65 1.62 -1.04 -11.25
C ASN A 65 2.25 -0.54 -9.95
N ALA A 66 2.14 0.76 -9.69
CA ALA A 66 2.65 1.38 -8.47
C ALA A 66 1.72 2.48 -7.96
N LEU A 67 1.48 2.50 -6.64
CA LEU A 67 0.82 3.59 -5.93
C LEU A 67 1.70 4.01 -4.76
N ALA A 68 1.65 5.28 -4.36
CA ALA A 68 2.38 5.78 -3.20
C ALA A 68 1.47 5.90 -1.98
N TRP A 69 2.02 5.63 -0.80
CA TRP A 69 1.41 6.02 0.47
C TRP A 69 2.37 6.91 1.26
N ASN A 70 1.91 8.12 1.56
CA ASN A 70 2.66 9.16 2.27
C ASN A 70 2.48 9.11 3.80
N GLY A 71 1.99 8.00 4.34
CA GLY A 71 1.81 7.83 5.79
C GLY A 71 0.71 8.70 6.38
N ARG A 72 -0.31 9.07 5.58
CA ARG A 72 -1.48 9.79 6.05
C ARG A 72 -2.74 8.92 6.07
N ASP A 73 -3.63 9.18 7.00
CA ASP A 73 -4.95 8.55 7.10
C ASP A 73 -5.99 9.22 6.17
N SER A 74 -7.27 8.89 6.34
CA SER A 74 -8.40 9.46 5.58
C SER A 74 -8.65 10.94 5.85
N ASP A 75 -8.32 11.42 7.04
CA ASP A 75 -8.45 12.82 7.43
C ASP A 75 -7.22 13.63 7.01
N ASN A 76 -6.31 13.00 6.26
CA ASN A 76 -5.05 13.54 5.77
C ASN A 76 -4.05 13.87 6.89
N GLU A 77 -4.23 13.30 8.07
CA GLU A 77 -3.32 13.45 9.20
C GLU A 77 -2.20 12.42 9.15
N ILE A 78 -1.00 12.80 9.63
CA ILE A 78 0.14 11.87 9.69
C ILE A 78 -0.15 10.82 10.75
N VAL A 79 -0.11 9.55 10.35
CA VAL A 79 -0.39 8.43 11.25
C VAL A 79 0.70 8.27 12.31
N PRO A 80 0.40 7.72 13.51
CA PRO A 80 1.42 7.49 14.53
C PRO A 80 2.58 6.60 14.05
N THR A 81 3.75 6.74 14.69
CA THR A 81 4.86 5.79 14.52
C THR A 81 4.38 4.37 14.81
N GLY A 82 4.65 3.43 13.90
CA GLY A 82 4.20 2.05 14.06
C GLY A 82 4.22 1.24 12.78
N ALA A 83 3.78 -0.01 12.89
CA ALA A 83 3.60 -0.91 11.76
C ALA A 83 2.21 -0.74 11.14
N TYR A 84 2.17 -0.81 9.81
CA TYR A 84 0.95 -0.74 9.01
C TYR A 84 0.94 -1.84 7.97
N ILE A 85 -0.26 -2.32 7.65
CA ILE A 85 -0.48 -3.42 6.70
C ILE A 85 -1.03 -2.82 5.42
N VAL A 86 -0.27 -2.90 4.33
CA VAL A 86 -0.73 -2.63 2.98
C VAL A 86 -1.37 -3.90 2.44
N ALA A 87 -2.62 -3.82 1.98
CA ALA A 87 -3.35 -4.91 1.35
C ALA A 87 -3.71 -4.54 -0.09
N VAL A 88 -3.40 -5.41 -1.04
CA VAL A 88 -3.78 -5.31 -2.45
C VAL A 88 -4.70 -6.48 -2.79
N THR A 89 -5.92 -6.17 -3.20
CA THR A 89 -6.96 -7.15 -3.53
C THR A 89 -7.30 -7.08 -5.02
N ILE A 90 -7.23 -8.23 -5.70
CA ILE A 90 -7.61 -8.44 -7.10
C ILE A 90 -8.59 -9.61 -7.15
N GLY A 91 -9.87 -9.34 -7.49
CA GLY A 91 -10.94 -10.34 -7.33
C GLY A 91 -10.98 -10.87 -5.89
N ASP A 92 -10.93 -12.19 -5.72
CA ASP A 92 -10.98 -12.85 -4.40
C ASP A 92 -9.59 -13.00 -3.74
N ARG A 93 -8.50 -12.60 -4.42
CA ARG A 93 -7.14 -12.75 -3.91
C ARG A 93 -6.67 -11.46 -3.26
N THR A 94 -6.13 -11.56 -2.05
CA THR A 94 -5.46 -10.47 -1.35
C THR A 94 -4.02 -10.84 -1.04
N GLU A 95 -3.08 -9.94 -1.34
CA GLU A 95 -1.70 -10.00 -0.85
C GLU A 95 -1.43 -8.83 0.09
N THR A 96 -0.58 -9.05 1.10
CA THR A 96 -0.26 -8.05 2.12
C THR A 96 1.23 -7.85 2.32
N LYS A 97 1.63 -6.63 2.65
CA LYS A 97 2.97 -6.30 3.15
C LYS A 97 2.89 -5.39 4.36
N VAL A 98 3.84 -5.58 5.29
CA VAL A 98 4.02 -4.70 6.44
C VAL A 98 5.05 -3.63 6.11
N VAL A 99 4.67 -2.38 6.36
CA VAL A 99 5.53 -1.19 6.31
C VAL A 99 5.59 -0.52 7.68
N SER A 100 6.66 0.20 7.96
CA SER A 100 6.85 0.95 9.20
C SER A 100 6.82 2.45 8.90
N VAL A 101 6.03 3.19 9.67
CA VAL A 101 6.05 4.66 9.68
C VAL A 101 6.85 5.09 10.90
N TYR A 102 7.81 6.00 10.71
CA TYR A 102 8.63 6.56 11.78
C TYR A 102 8.52 8.08 11.82
N ASN A 103 7.94 8.60 12.90
CA ASN A 103 7.77 10.03 13.17
C ASN A 103 8.45 10.36 14.50
N ARG A 104 9.78 10.53 14.53
CA ARG A 104 10.47 11.16 15.66
C ARG A 104 11.20 12.41 15.23
#